data_AF-A0A948KIG8-F1
#
_entry.id   AF-A0A948KIG8-F1
#
_cell.length_a   1.000
_cell.length_b   1.000
_cell.length_c   1.000
_cell.angle_alpha   90.00
_cell.angle_beta   90.00
_cell.angle_gamma   90.00
#
_symmetry.space_group_name_H-M   'P 1'
#
loop_
_entity.id
_entity.type
_entity.pdbx_description
1 polymer ?
#
loop_
_entity_poly.entity_id
_entity_poly.type
_entity_poly.pdbx_seq_one_letter_code
_entity_poly.pdbx_strand_id
1 'polypeptide(L)'
;MPSFSRTIKRKMNLERIIMIVALLAFCVSFLVLAIRFYSENTMLVPTKGGTYIEGSVGELQQLIPWFTVTNDVNRDIVSLVFSGLLKYNPETKSIEEDLATLKVSPDNRIYTLTLKEDIYWHDSTEEDPHPVTPQDVLFTFKTIQDPEFPNALLRQNYLGVQVEQLDDRTVRFLLEEPYTFFTSNLTLGLVPQRSFEGIPTSKLYQALDFGFHPIGTGPYAFKSFIQTELSSEITLERFSRPDD
;
A
#
# COMPACT_ATOMS: atom_id res chain seq x y z
N MET A 1 -89.21 -36.76 14.06
CA MET A 1 -88.59 -35.41 14.17
C MET A 1 -88.12 -35.25 15.61
N PRO A 2 -86.79 -35.23 15.86
CA PRO A 2 -86.11 -33.95 16.07
C PRO A 2 -84.65 -33.87 15.56
N SER A 3 -84.33 -32.75 14.90
CA SER A 3 -83.14 -31.88 15.07
C SER A 3 -81.77 -32.49 15.41
N PHE A 4 -80.92 -32.68 14.38
CA PHE A 4 -79.48 -32.95 14.47
C PHE A 4 -78.67 -31.78 13.85
N SER A 5 -78.53 -30.62 14.51
CA SER A 5 -77.71 -29.52 13.94
C SER A 5 -77.14 -28.50 14.93
N ARG A 6 -76.45 -28.91 16.00
CA ARG A 6 -75.79 -27.94 16.91
C ARG A 6 -74.32 -28.14 17.30
N THR A 7 -73.55 -29.03 16.65
CA THR A 7 -72.17 -29.31 17.10
C THR A 7 -71.04 -28.85 16.16
N ILE A 8 -71.32 -28.09 15.08
CA ILE A 8 -70.29 -27.78 14.06
C ILE A 8 -69.67 -26.37 14.17
N LYS A 9 -70.18 -25.47 15.01
CA LYS A 9 -69.67 -24.08 15.07
C LYS A 9 -68.47 -23.81 15.99
N ARG A 10 -68.06 -24.74 16.87
CA ARG A 10 -66.99 -24.51 17.88
C ARG A 10 -65.59 -25.01 17.47
N LYS A 11 -65.47 -25.89 16.47
CA LYS A 11 -64.18 -26.44 15.99
C LYS A 11 -63.41 -25.53 15.03
N MET A 12 -64.12 -24.69 14.27
CA MET A 12 -63.55 -23.85 13.19
C MET A 12 -62.63 -22.72 13.68
N ASN A 13 -62.76 -22.29 14.94
CA ASN A 13 -61.91 -21.23 15.51
C ASN A 13 -60.54 -21.76 15.97
N LEU A 14 -60.47 -23.00 16.45
CA LEU A 14 -59.22 -23.61 16.94
C LEU A 14 -58.31 -23.99 15.77
N GLU A 15 -58.86 -24.57 14.70
CA GLU A 15 -58.11 -24.89 13.47
C GLU A 15 -57.51 -23.64 12.83
N ARG A 16 -58.26 -22.53 12.78
CA ARG A 16 -57.74 -21.23 12.32
C ARG A 16 -56.61 -20.71 13.20
N ILE A 17 -56.73 -20.81 14.53
CA ILE A 17 -55.66 -20.40 15.45
C ILE A 17 -54.41 -21.27 15.24
N ILE A 18 -54.56 -22.59 15.10
CA ILE A 18 -53.45 -23.51 14.84
C ILE A 18 -52.77 -23.20 13.51
N MET A 19 -53.53 -22.94 12.44
CA MET A 19 -52.96 -22.56 11.15
C MET A 19 -52.23 -21.22 11.21
N ILE A 20 -52.74 -20.23 11.94
CA ILE A 20 -52.08 -18.94 12.13
C ILE A 20 -50.78 -19.10 12.92
N VAL A 21 -50.79 -19.89 14.00
CA VAL A 21 -49.58 -20.16 14.81
C VAL A 21 -48.55 -20.94 13.98
N ALA A 22 -48.98 -21.94 13.21
CA ALA A 22 -48.09 -22.69 12.33
C ALA A 22 -47.49 -21.81 11.22
N LEU A 23 -48.30 -20.91 10.64
CA LEU A 23 -47.83 -19.95 9.65
C LEU A 23 -46.81 -18.97 10.25
N LEU A 24 -47.07 -18.45 11.45
CA LEU A 24 -46.13 -17.58 12.16
C LEU A 24 -44.83 -18.31 12.49
N ALA A 25 -44.90 -19.55 12.99
CA ALA A 25 -43.73 -20.37 13.27
C ALA A 25 -42.92 -20.64 11.99
N PHE A 26 -43.59 -20.92 10.87
CA PHE A 26 -42.95 -21.08 9.57
C PHE A 26 -42.28 -19.80 9.10
N CYS A 27 -42.95 -18.64 9.17
CA CYS A 27 -42.37 -17.35 8.78
C CYS A 27 -41.15 -16.98 9.65
N VAL A 28 -41.22 -17.21 10.96
CA VAL A 28 -40.09 -16.98 11.87
C VAL A 28 -38.92 -17.91 11.53
N SER A 29 -39.18 -19.21 11.32
CA SER A 29 -38.15 -20.18 10.94
C SER A 29 -37.51 -19.81 9.61
N PHE A 30 -38.31 -19.40 8.62
CA PHE A 30 -37.84 -18.95 7.32
C PHE A 30 -36.97 -17.69 7.45
N LEU A 31 -37.37 -16.72 8.27
CA LEU A 31 -36.58 -15.51 8.52
C LEU A 31 -35.22 -15.84 9.16
N VAL A 32 -35.20 -16.74 10.16
CA VAL A 32 -33.96 -17.18 10.81
C VAL A 32 -33.04 -17.89 9.82
N LEU A 33 -33.58 -18.79 8.99
CA LEU A 33 -32.81 -19.46 7.93
C LEU A 33 -32.28 -18.47 6.90
N ALA A 34 -33.07 -17.48 6.49
CA ALA A 34 -32.64 -16.44 5.56
C ALA A 34 -31.52 -15.56 6.14
N ILE A 35 -31.61 -15.19 7.42
CA ILE A 35 -30.56 -14.43 8.11
C ILE A 35 -29.28 -15.24 8.21
N ARG A 36 -29.36 -16.53 8.59
CA ARG A 36 -28.19 -17.42 8.63
C ARG A 36 -27.56 -17.60 7.27
N PHE A 37 -28.38 -17.86 6.25
CA PHE A 37 -27.93 -17.97 4.87
C PHE A 37 -27.21 -16.68 4.43
N TYR A 38 -27.78 -15.51 4.73
CA TYR A 38 -27.14 -14.23 4.46
C TYR A 38 -25.80 -14.09 5.19
N SER A 39 -25.72 -14.39 6.49
CA SER A 39 -24.46 -14.25 7.25
C SER A 39 -23.38 -15.25 6.84
N GLU A 40 -23.75 -16.46 6.46
CA GLU A 40 -22.80 -17.53 6.09
C GLU A 40 -22.32 -17.40 4.63
N ASN A 41 -23.11 -16.76 3.76
CA ASN A 41 -22.83 -16.66 2.32
C ASN A 41 -22.52 -15.24 1.85
N THR A 42 -22.39 -14.27 2.76
CA THR A 42 -21.90 -12.93 2.42
C THR A 42 -20.59 -12.64 3.15
N MET A 43 -19.69 -11.94 2.46
CA MET A 43 -18.47 -11.41 3.04
C MET A 43 -18.54 -9.88 3.00
N LEU A 44 -18.10 -9.24 4.08
CA LEU A 44 -17.96 -7.80 4.10
C LEU A 44 -16.83 -7.41 3.14
N VAL A 45 -17.20 -6.77 2.04
CA VAL A 45 -16.25 -6.13 1.14
C VAL A 45 -16.26 -4.64 1.47
N PRO A 46 -15.11 -4.00 1.72
CA PRO A 46 -15.05 -2.55 1.88
C PRO A 46 -15.70 -1.87 0.68
N THR A 47 -16.58 -0.89 0.91
CA THR A 47 -17.10 -0.06 -0.18
C THR A 47 -15.92 0.61 -0.87
N LYS A 48 -15.79 0.41 -2.19
CA LYS A 48 -14.74 1.08 -2.97
C LYS A 48 -15.04 2.58 -3.05
N GLY A 49 -14.01 3.39 -2.78
CA GLY A 49 -14.07 4.85 -2.88
C GLY A 49 -14.35 5.55 -1.56
N GLY A 50 -14.41 6.88 -1.64
CA GLY A 50 -14.45 7.76 -0.47
C GLY A 50 -13.23 8.69 -0.45
N THR A 51 -13.33 9.75 0.34
CA THR A 51 -12.23 10.69 0.57
C THR A 51 -11.89 10.67 2.03
N TYR A 52 -10.63 10.37 2.35
CA TYR A 52 -10.08 10.55 3.67
C TYR A 52 -9.38 11.91 3.71
N ILE A 53 -9.71 12.74 4.71
CA ILE A 53 -9.11 14.05 4.92
C ILE A 53 -8.52 14.06 6.32
N GLU A 54 -7.22 14.29 6.41
CA GLU A 54 -6.49 14.43 7.66
C GLU A 54 -5.86 15.81 7.74
N GLY A 55 -6.07 16.48 8.89
CA GLY A 55 -5.37 17.71 9.21
C GLY A 55 -4.18 17.40 10.10
N SER A 56 -2.98 17.77 9.65
CA SER A 56 -1.75 17.65 10.44
C SER A 56 -1.11 19.02 10.65
N VAL A 57 -0.48 19.21 11.81
CA VAL A 57 0.18 20.47 12.16
C VAL A 57 1.67 20.35 11.86
N GLY A 58 2.15 21.14 10.90
CA GLY A 58 3.54 21.20 10.49
C GLY A 58 3.68 21.90 9.15
N GLU A 59 4.92 22.18 8.76
CA GLU A 59 5.23 22.70 7.43
C GLU A 59 5.53 21.54 6.48
N LEU A 60 4.86 21.49 5.33
CA LEU A 60 5.15 20.50 4.32
C LEU A 60 6.50 20.82 3.67
N GLN A 61 7.44 19.90 3.76
CA GLN A 61 8.71 19.98 3.04
C GLN A 61 8.65 19.17 1.73
N GLN A 62 9.73 19.20 0.95
CA GLN A 62 9.86 18.35 -0.22
C GLN A 62 9.67 16.85 0.11
N LEU A 63 8.96 16.14 -0.76
CA LEU A 63 8.58 14.74 -0.63
C LEU A 63 9.56 13.83 -1.40
N ILE A 64 10.83 13.90 -1.00
CA ILE A 64 11.87 13.02 -1.54
C ILE A 64 12.25 11.99 -0.46
N PRO A 65 12.10 10.67 -0.70
CA PRO A 65 12.34 9.62 0.31
C PRO A 65 13.71 9.71 1.01
N TRP A 66 14.70 10.28 0.33
CA TRP A 66 16.05 10.51 0.85
C TRP A 66 16.16 11.56 1.95
N PHE A 67 15.25 12.54 2.01
CA PHE A 67 15.40 13.74 2.85
C PHE A 67 14.26 13.93 3.86
N THR A 68 13.23 13.10 3.81
CA THR A 68 11.97 13.30 4.55
C THR A 68 11.96 12.76 5.98
N VAL A 69 13.06 12.15 6.44
CA VAL A 69 13.18 11.52 7.78
C VAL A 69 13.11 12.55 8.94
N THR A 70 13.20 13.85 8.65
CA THR A 70 13.26 14.91 9.68
C THR A 70 11.90 15.49 10.10
N ASN A 71 10.79 15.12 9.45
CA ASN A 71 9.44 15.64 9.77
C ASN A 71 8.38 14.54 9.68
N ASP A 72 7.58 14.37 10.74
CA ASP A 72 6.53 13.35 10.82
C ASP A 72 5.48 13.49 9.70
N VAL A 73 5.08 14.72 9.36
CA VAL A 73 4.06 15.00 8.32
C VAL A 73 4.51 14.46 6.95
N ASN A 74 5.77 14.68 6.62
CA ASN A 74 6.35 14.25 5.36
C ASN A 74 6.48 12.73 5.27
N ARG A 75 6.80 12.06 6.40
CA ARG A 75 6.99 10.61 6.44
C ARG A 75 5.71 9.87 6.07
N ASP A 76 4.57 10.31 6.60
CA ASP A 76 3.29 9.65 6.36
C ASP A 76 2.91 9.73 4.87
N ILE A 77 3.03 10.92 4.26
CA ILE A 77 2.79 11.12 2.82
C ILE A 77 3.77 10.28 1.98
N VAL A 78 5.06 10.30 2.31
CA VAL A 78 6.08 9.55 1.57
C VAL A 78 5.81 8.04 1.61
N SER A 79 5.33 7.51 2.75
CA SER A 79 4.98 6.09 2.87
C SER A 79 3.79 5.66 2.01
N LEU A 80 2.92 6.61 1.62
CA LEU A 80 1.81 6.37 0.71
C LEU A 80 2.21 6.48 -0.76
N VAL A 81 3.17 7.36 -1.08
CA VAL A 81 3.59 7.65 -2.45
C VAL A 81 4.70 6.71 -2.93
N PHE A 82 5.62 6.31 -2.05
CA PHE A 82 6.80 5.56 -2.43
C PHE A 82 6.80 4.15 -1.83
N SER A 83 7.21 3.18 -2.63
CA SER A 83 7.42 1.80 -2.20
C SER A 83 8.90 1.44 -2.28
N GLY A 84 9.37 0.68 -1.29
CA GLY A 84 10.70 0.08 -1.29
C GLY A 84 10.70 -1.31 -1.93
N LEU A 85 11.88 -1.92 -2.05
CA LEU A 85 11.96 -3.31 -2.51
C LEU A 85 11.22 -4.26 -1.56
N LEU A 86 11.32 -3.96 -0.26
CA LEU A 86 10.58 -4.59 0.82
C LEU A 86 9.67 -3.55 1.50
N LYS A 87 8.76 -4.00 2.37
CA LYS A 87 7.93 -3.14 3.21
C LYS A 87 7.85 -3.65 4.63
N TYR A 88 7.64 -2.73 5.58
CA TYR A 88 7.26 -3.11 6.94
C TYR A 88 5.75 -3.31 7.01
N ASN A 89 5.32 -4.47 7.49
CA ASN A 89 3.92 -4.77 7.73
C ASN A 89 3.60 -4.55 9.23
N PRO A 90 2.74 -3.57 9.60
CA PRO A 90 2.44 -3.28 10.99
C PRO A 90 1.59 -4.36 11.68
N GLU A 91 0.85 -5.19 10.92
CA GLU A 91 0.02 -6.27 11.47
C GLU A 91 0.89 -7.45 11.91
N THR A 92 1.79 -7.89 11.04
CA THR A 92 2.72 -9.00 11.30
C THR A 92 3.96 -8.57 12.07
N LYS A 93 4.26 -7.26 12.09
CA LYS A 93 5.44 -6.64 12.69
C LYS A 93 6.74 -7.15 12.08
N SER A 94 6.72 -7.48 10.80
CA SER A 94 7.87 -7.99 10.05
C SER A 94 8.11 -7.23 8.75
N ILE A 95 9.33 -7.36 8.24
CA ILE A 95 9.68 -6.92 6.88
C ILE A 95 9.24 -8.00 5.89
N GLU A 96 8.50 -7.59 4.88
CA GLU A 96 7.89 -8.45 3.86
C GLU A 96 8.25 -7.94 2.46
N GLU A 97 8.05 -8.79 1.45
CA GLU A 97 8.26 -8.46 0.05
C GLU A 97 7.25 -7.39 -0.43
N ASP A 98 7.72 -6.39 -1.18
CA ASP A 98 6.85 -5.41 -1.84
C ASP A 98 7.12 -5.37 -3.34
N LEU A 99 8.02 -4.51 -3.82
CA LEU A 99 8.37 -4.42 -5.24
C LEU A 99 9.22 -5.61 -5.73
N ALA A 100 9.83 -6.37 -4.82
CA ALA A 100 10.68 -7.50 -5.16
C ALA A 100 10.52 -8.68 -4.21
N THR A 101 10.77 -9.88 -4.74
CA THR A 101 10.97 -11.08 -3.95
C THR A 101 12.41 -11.17 -3.47
N LEU A 102 12.66 -11.72 -2.28
CA LEU A 102 13.96 -11.74 -1.62
C LEU A 102 14.49 -13.16 -1.41
N LYS A 103 15.76 -13.36 -1.78
CA LYS A 103 16.55 -14.53 -1.41
C LYS A 103 17.83 -14.11 -0.71
N VAL A 104 18.06 -14.63 0.50
CA VAL A 104 19.26 -14.35 1.31
C VAL A 104 20.19 -15.57 1.30
N SER A 105 21.49 -15.35 1.18
CA SER A 105 22.50 -16.40 1.29
C SER A 105 22.63 -16.93 2.73
N PRO A 106 23.10 -18.18 2.93
CA PRO A 106 23.26 -18.76 4.28
C PRO A 106 24.19 -17.98 5.21
N ASP A 107 25.13 -17.20 4.66
CA ASP A 107 26.08 -16.38 5.40
C ASP A 107 25.58 -14.94 5.64
N ASN A 108 24.33 -14.61 5.27
CA ASN A 108 23.69 -13.30 5.46
C ASN A 108 24.44 -12.11 4.84
N ARG A 109 25.22 -12.36 3.79
CA ARG A 109 25.99 -11.33 3.07
C ARG A 109 25.47 -11.03 1.68
N ILE A 110 24.72 -11.93 1.06
CA ILE A 110 24.19 -11.76 -0.30
C ILE A 110 22.67 -11.73 -0.23
N TYR A 111 22.09 -10.62 -0.71
CA TYR A 111 20.66 -10.42 -0.84
C TYR A 111 20.35 -10.28 -2.32
N THR A 112 19.66 -11.27 -2.89
CA THR A 112 19.23 -11.27 -4.29
C THR A 112 17.76 -10.92 -4.33
N LEU A 113 17.43 -9.83 -5.01
CA LEU A 113 16.08 -9.32 -5.14
C LEU A 113 15.64 -9.39 -6.60
N THR A 114 14.48 -10.00 -6.85
CA THR A 114 13.88 -10.08 -8.19
C THR A 114 12.63 -9.22 -8.21
N LEU A 115 12.66 -8.16 -9.00
CA LEU A 115 11.56 -7.22 -9.14
C LEU A 115 10.32 -7.94 -9.74
N LYS A 116 9.15 -7.77 -9.12
CA LYS A 116 7.91 -8.41 -9.61
C LYS A 116 7.48 -7.84 -10.96
N GLU A 117 6.73 -8.60 -11.74
CA GLU A 117 6.25 -8.16 -13.05
C GLU A 117 5.25 -6.99 -12.94
N ASP A 118 5.10 -6.23 -14.03
CA ASP A 118 4.07 -5.19 -14.20
C ASP A 118 4.04 -4.10 -13.11
N ILE A 119 5.20 -3.77 -12.54
CA ILE A 119 5.35 -2.61 -11.65
C ILE A 119 5.68 -1.37 -12.48
N TYR A 120 4.83 -0.35 -12.36
CA TYR A 120 4.97 0.93 -13.06
C TYR A 120 5.05 2.10 -12.07
N TRP A 121 5.77 3.14 -12.49
CA TRP A 121 5.76 4.43 -11.82
C TRP A 121 4.41 5.13 -12.02
N HIS A 122 4.05 6.02 -11.10
CA HIS A 122 2.78 6.76 -11.13
C HIS A 122 2.54 7.60 -12.39
N ASP A 123 3.60 8.00 -13.08
CA ASP A 123 3.57 8.78 -14.32
C ASP A 123 3.49 7.91 -15.58
N SER A 124 3.42 6.58 -15.44
CA SER A 124 3.27 5.66 -16.55
C SER A 124 1.91 5.83 -17.22
N THR A 125 1.91 5.89 -18.54
CA THR A 125 0.70 5.94 -19.38
C THR A 125 0.72 4.82 -20.42
N GLU A 126 -0.38 4.61 -21.15
CA GLU A 126 -0.41 3.62 -22.23
C GLU A 126 0.53 4.02 -23.39
N GLU A 127 0.67 5.33 -23.63
CA GLU A 127 1.50 5.89 -24.69
C GLU A 127 2.99 6.05 -24.29
N ASP A 128 3.26 6.29 -23.01
CA ASP A 128 4.60 6.39 -22.41
C ASP A 128 4.68 5.45 -21.17
N PRO A 129 4.88 4.14 -21.37
CA PRO A 129 5.00 3.21 -20.28
C PRO A 129 6.31 3.43 -19.53
N HIS A 130 6.23 3.54 -18.21
CA HIS A 130 7.37 3.77 -17.34
C HIS A 130 7.45 2.65 -16.29
N PRO A 131 7.99 1.47 -16.66
CA PRO A 131 8.15 0.35 -15.73
C PRO A 131 9.30 0.60 -14.74
N VAL A 132 9.20 0.02 -13.55
CA VAL A 132 10.31 0.00 -12.58
C VAL A 132 11.35 -1.01 -13.02
N THR A 133 12.60 -0.56 -13.12
CA THR A 133 13.71 -1.36 -13.64
C THR A 133 14.83 -1.56 -12.61
N PRO A 134 15.74 -2.54 -12.82
CA PRO A 134 16.96 -2.63 -12.02
C PRO A 134 17.80 -1.34 -12.03
N GLN A 135 17.74 -0.54 -13.10
CA GLN A 135 18.47 0.72 -13.19
C GLN A 135 17.97 1.74 -12.16
N ASP A 136 16.66 1.80 -11.90
CA ASP A 136 16.10 2.65 -10.85
C ASP A 136 16.57 2.23 -9.45
N VAL A 137 16.70 0.91 -9.22
CA VAL A 137 17.26 0.36 -7.98
C VAL A 137 18.72 0.78 -7.83
N LEU A 138 19.53 0.53 -8.86
CA LEU A 138 20.95 0.89 -8.86
C LEU A 138 21.12 2.40 -8.67
N PHE A 139 20.33 3.21 -9.38
CA PHE A 139 20.31 4.66 -9.24
C PHE A 139 20.00 5.07 -7.81
N THR A 140 18.92 4.53 -7.23
CA THR A 140 18.50 4.88 -5.86
C THR A 140 19.62 4.63 -4.84
N PHE A 141 20.18 3.42 -4.82
CA PHE A 141 21.15 3.06 -3.79
C PHE A 141 22.55 3.61 -4.05
N LYS A 142 23.02 3.65 -5.32
CA LYS A 142 24.34 4.23 -5.63
C LYS A 142 24.38 5.74 -5.41
N THR A 143 23.27 6.43 -5.64
CA THR A 143 23.15 7.86 -5.35
C THR A 143 23.34 8.16 -3.87
N ILE A 144 22.75 7.34 -2.99
CA ILE A 144 22.91 7.47 -1.54
C ILE A 144 24.37 7.22 -1.11
N GLN A 145 25.08 6.33 -1.80
CA GLN A 145 26.47 5.98 -1.49
C GLN A 145 27.48 7.05 -1.92
N ASP A 146 27.10 7.92 -2.85
CA ASP A 146 27.93 9.01 -3.36
C ASP A 146 28.47 9.88 -2.20
N PRO A 147 29.78 10.18 -2.15
CA PRO A 147 30.36 11.03 -1.11
C PRO A 147 29.75 12.44 -1.03
N GLU A 148 29.21 12.96 -2.13
CA GLU A 148 28.54 14.26 -2.19
C GLU A 148 27.06 14.20 -1.78
N PHE A 149 26.52 13.01 -1.46
CA PHE A 149 25.12 12.87 -1.08
C PHE A 149 24.80 13.67 0.20
N PRO A 150 23.81 14.58 0.18
CA PRO A 150 23.59 15.53 1.28
C PRO A 150 23.22 14.88 2.62
N ASN A 151 22.57 13.71 2.61
CA ASN A 151 22.13 13.04 3.85
C ASN A 151 23.16 11.99 4.31
N ALA A 152 24.14 12.45 5.09
CA ALA A 152 25.21 11.61 5.61
C ALA A 152 24.73 10.47 6.53
N LEU A 153 23.62 10.67 7.26
CA LEU A 153 23.05 9.65 8.14
C LEU A 153 22.47 8.49 7.34
N LEU A 154 21.69 8.81 6.30
CA LEU A 154 21.15 7.78 5.41
C LEU A 154 22.28 7.07 4.65
N ARG A 155 23.29 7.81 4.19
CA ARG A 155 24.47 7.24 3.52
C ARG A 155 25.18 6.16 4.33
N GLN A 156 25.32 6.35 5.64
CA GLN A 156 25.98 5.37 6.53
C GLN A 156 25.35 3.98 6.46
N ASN A 157 24.03 3.89 6.24
CA ASN A 157 23.31 2.60 6.16
C ASN A 157 23.68 1.76 4.92
N TYR A 158 24.35 2.35 3.93
CA TYR A 158 24.68 1.70 2.65
C TYR A 158 26.17 1.70 2.33
N LEU A 159 27.03 2.21 3.22
CA LEU A 159 28.49 2.11 3.04
C LEU A 159 28.94 0.65 3.09
N GLY A 160 29.87 0.27 2.22
CA GLY A 160 30.37 -1.12 2.13
C GLY A 160 29.38 -2.11 1.49
N VAL A 161 28.24 -1.63 0.96
CA VAL A 161 27.28 -2.46 0.24
C VAL A 161 27.51 -2.35 -1.26
N GLN A 162 27.81 -3.45 -1.96
CA GLN A 162 27.90 -3.45 -3.41
C GLN A 162 26.52 -3.75 -4.01
N VAL A 163 26.10 -2.94 -4.98
CA VAL A 163 24.80 -3.07 -5.66
C VAL A 163 25.02 -3.35 -7.14
N GLU A 164 24.58 -4.52 -7.59
CA GLU A 164 24.83 -5.03 -8.94
C GLU A 164 23.54 -5.48 -9.61
N GLN A 165 23.38 -5.14 -10.88
CA GLN A 165 22.36 -5.74 -11.71
C GLN A 165 22.86 -7.10 -12.21
N LEU A 166 22.07 -8.15 -12.02
CA LEU A 166 22.39 -9.50 -12.51
C LEU A 166 21.77 -9.77 -13.88
N ASP A 167 20.55 -9.28 -14.09
CA ASP A 167 19.78 -9.41 -15.33
C ASP A 167 18.71 -8.30 -15.41
N ASP A 168 17.72 -8.45 -16.30
CA ASP A 168 16.69 -7.43 -16.56
C ASP A 168 15.68 -7.24 -15.42
N ARG A 169 15.62 -8.13 -14.42
CA ARG A 169 14.72 -8.02 -13.26
C ARG A 169 15.42 -8.22 -11.91
N THR A 170 16.66 -8.71 -11.89
CA THR A 170 17.32 -9.11 -10.66
C THR A 170 18.48 -8.19 -10.29
N VAL A 171 18.48 -7.77 -9.03
CA VAL A 171 19.54 -6.97 -8.40
C VAL A 171 20.12 -7.77 -7.23
N ARG A 172 21.43 -7.65 -7.03
CA ARG A 172 22.16 -8.24 -5.92
C ARG A 172 22.79 -7.16 -5.06
N PHE A 173 22.58 -7.28 -3.76
CA PHE A 173 23.30 -6.54 -2.73
C PHE A 173 24.30 -7.49 -2.06
N LEU A 174 25.58 -7.11 -2.06
CA LEU A 174 26.66 -7.83 -1.38
C LEU A 174 27.21 -6.96 -0.24
N LEU A 175 27.22 -7.51 0.96
CA LEU A 175 27.74 -6.86 2.17
C LEU A 175 29.12 -7.44 2.52
N GLU A 176 30.03 -6.57 2.98
CA GLU A 176 31.34 -6.99 3.51
C GLU A 176 31.19 -7.88 4.75
N GLU A 177 30.27 -7.52 5.65
CA GLU A 177 29.97 -8.24 6.88
C GLU A 177 28.47 -8.55 6.98
N PRO A 178 28.07 -9.66 7.62
CA PRO A 178 26.66 -9.99 7.79
C PRO A 178 25.96 -8.93 8.66
N TYR A 179 24.85 -8.39 8.15
CA TYR A 179 24.04 -7.41 8.88
C TYR A 179 22.56 -7.82 8.91
N THR A 180 22.11 -8.29 10.07
CA THR A 180 20.76 -8.87 10.26
C THR A 180 19.63 -7.89 9.96
N PHE A 181 19.86 -6.58 10.13
CA PHE A 181 18.84 -5.55 9.90
C PHE A 181 18.90 -4.95 8.49
N PHE A 182 19.71 -5.51 7.59
CA PHE A 182 19.86 -4.97 6.23
C PHE A 182 18.54 -4.94 5.46
N THR A 183 17.63 -5.89 5.70
CA THR A 183 16.29 -5.90 5.09
C THR A 183 15.48 -4.65 5.42
N SER A 184 15.67 -4.04 6.59
CA SER A 184 15.01 -2.78 6.94
C SER A 184 15.50 -1.61 6.09
N ASN A 185 16.76 -1.64 5.62
CA ASN A 185 17.26 -0.62 4.70
C ASN A 185 16.59 -0.75 3.31
N LEU A 186 16.20 -1.97 2.92
CA LEU A 186 15.53 -2.22 1.65
C LEU A 186 14.05 -1.79 1.63
N THR A 187 13.53 -1.23 2.72
CA THR A 187 12.21 -0.56 2.74
C THR A 187 12.25 0.89 2.30
N LEU A 188 13.44 1.43 2.02
CA LEU A 188 13.56 2.78 1.48
C LEU A 188 12.84 2.88 0.13
N GLY A 189 11.99 3.89 -0.01
CA GLY A 189 11.28 4.16 -1.26
C GLY A 189 12.21 4.37 -2.43
N LEU A 190 11.97 3.64 -3.53
CA LEU A 190 12.68 3.84 -4.79
C LEU A 190 12.25 5.15 -5.44
N VAL A 191 13.14 5.71 -6.26
CA VAL A 191 12.83 6.88 -7.09
C VAL A 191 13.12 6.59 -8.57
N PRO A 192 12.35 7.19 -9.50
CA PRO A 192 12.58 7.01 -10.93
C PRO A 192 13.87 7.74 -11.35
N GLN A 193 14.80 7.02 -11.98
CA GLN A 193 16.05 7.62 -12.44
C GLN A 193 15.81 8.81 -13.38
N ARG A 194 14.81 8.70 -14.28
CA ARG A 194 14.49 9.71 -15.29
C ARG A 194 14.19 11.09 -14.70
N SER A 195 13.66 11.15 -13.48
CA SER A 195 13.25 12.40 -12.83
C SER A 195 14.42 13.20 -12.24
N PHE A 196 15.62 12.61 -12.19
CA PHE A 196 16.80 13.22 -11.59
C PHE A 196 17.97 13.38 -12.57
N GLU A 197 17.74 13.13 -13.86
CA GLU A 197 18.75 13.28 -14.89
C GLU A 197 19.27 14.72 -14.94
N GLY A 198 20.60 14.86 -14.97
CA GLY A 198 21.26 16.17 -15.03
C GLY A 198 21.35 16.92 -13.69
N ILE A 199 20.78 16.39 -12.59
CA ILE A 199 20.92 16.97 -11.26
C ILE A 199 22.16 16.37 -10.57
N PRO A 200 23.16 17.17 -10.19
CA PRO A 200 24.31 16.66 -9.42
C PRO A 200 23.88 16.09 -8.07
N THR A 201 24.53 15.03 -7.61
CA THR A 201 24.22 14.37 -6.32
C THR A 201 24.18 15.36 -5.16
N SER A 202 25.15 16.28 -5.09
CA SER A 202 25.22 17.36 -4.08
C SER A 202 24.03 18.32 -4.08
N LYS A 203 23.22 18.36 -5.14
CA LYS A 203 22.08 19.27 -5.31
C LYS A 203 20.73 18.57 -5.34
N LEU A 204 20.65 17.27 -5.08
CA LEU A 204 19.39 16.52 -5.13
C LEU A 204 18.31 17.06 -4.18
N TYR A 205 18.70 17.67 -3.05
CA TYR A 205 17.79 18.34 -2.14
C TYR A 205 17.14 19.62 -2.73
N GLN A 206 17.59 20.06 -3.92
CA GLN A 206 17.04 21.19 -4.66
C GLN A 206 16.16 20.75 -5.83
N ALA A 207 15.88 19.45 -5.97
CA ALA A 207 14.97 18.90 -6.98
C ALA A 207 13.51 19.21 -6.61
N LEU A 208 13.17 20.50 -6.47
CA LEU A 208 11.89 20.98 -5.93
C LEU A 208 10.70 20.56 -6.80
N ASP A 209 10.88 20.50 -8.11
CA ASP A 209 9.82 20.06 -9.03
C ASP A 209 9.36 18.64 -8.68
N PHE A 210 10.29 17.71 -8.50
CA PHE A 210 10.00 16.37 -8.01
C PHE A 210 9.52 16.38 -6.55
N GLY A 211 10.15 17.19 -5.70
CA GLY A 211 9.81 17.31 -4.28
C GLY A 211 8.37 17.71 -4.01
N PHE A 212 7.73 18.50 -4.88
CA PHE A 212 6.33 18.91 -4.74
C PHE A 212 5.38 18.22 -5.72
N HIS A 213 5.91 17.44 -6.67
CA HIS A 213 5.15 16.60 -7.59
C HIS A 213 5.78 15.19 -7.65
N PRO A 214 5.78 14.46 -6.52
CA PRO A 214 6.53 13.21 -6.40
C PRO A 214 5.92 12.13 -7.29
N ILE A 215 6.81 11.39 -7.96
CA ILE A 215 6.47 10.19 -8.71
C ILE A 215 7.04 8.99 -7.96
N GLY A 216 6.16 8.08 -7.55
CA GLY A 216 6.52 6.87 -6.85
C GLY A 216 5.85 5.63 -7.44
N THR A 217 5.77 4.60 -6.60
CA THR A 217 5.22 3.27 -6.91
C THR A 217 4.29 2.77 -5.79
N GLY A 218 4.03 3.63 -4.80
CA GLY A 218 3.18 3.33 -3.66
C GLY A 218 1.70 3.28 -4.05
N PRO A 219 0.82 2.93 -3.10
CA PRO A 219 -0.62 2.77 -3.33
C PRO A 219 -1.36 4.07 -3.67
N TYR A 220 -0.73 5.24 -3.52
CA TYR A 220 -1.34 6.52 -3.86
C TYR A 220 -0.41 7.39 -4.70
N ALA A 221 -0.91 7.86 -5.84
CA ALA A 221 -0.22 8.80 -6.71
C ALA A 221 -0.52 10.26 -6.30
N PHE A 222 0.46 11.13 -6.54
CA PHE A 222 0.26 12.57 -6.39
C PHE A 222 -0.77 13.08 -7.41
N LYS A 223 -1.73 13.89 -6.92
CA LYS A 223 -2.75 14.52 -7.78
C LYS A 223 -2.59 16.04 -7.85
N SER A 224 -2.50 16.70 -6.70
CA SER A 224 -2.41 18.15 -6.65
C SER A 224 -1.81 18.66 -5.35
N PHE A 225 -1.22 19.84 -5.42
CA PHE A 225 -0.71 20.60 -4.28
C PHE A 225 -1.26 22.03 -4.34
N ILE A 226 -1.87 22.47 -3.23
CA ILE A 226 -2.39 23.82 -3.08
C ILE A 226 -1.78 24.42 -1.83
N GLN A 227 -1.07 25.53 -1.99
CA GLN A 227 -0.51 26.29 -0.89
C GLN A 227 -1.21 27.64 -0.76
N THR A 228 -1.65 27.94 0.46
CA THR A 228 -2.23 29.24 0.84
C THR A 228 -1.37 29.90 1.90
N GLU A 229 -1.71 31.14 2.29
CA GLU A 229 -1.04 31.82 3.40
C GLU A 229 -1.23 31.10 4.75
N LEU A 230 -2.27 30.27 4.88
CA LEU A 230 -2.68 29.67 6.15
C LEU A 230 -2.44 28.15 6.22
N SER A 231 -2.33 27.48 5.08
CA SER A 231 -2.24 26.02 5.01
C SER A 231 -1.62 25.54 3.70
N SER A 232 -1.15 24.29 3.73
CA SER A 232 -0.78 23.53 2.55
C SER A 232 -1.67 22.29 2.47
N GLU A 233 -2.20 22.00 1.28
CA GLU A 233 -3.06 20.84 1.01
C GLU A 233 -2.41 20.01 -0.09
N ILE A 234 -2.22 18.72 0.20
CA ILE A 234 -1.81 17.73 -0.77
C ILE A 234 -2.96 16.76 -1.01
N THR A 235 -3.26 16.50 -2.28
CA THR A 235 -4.24 15.48 -2.67
C THR A 235 -3.50 14.33 -3.32
N LEU A 236 -3.77 13.13 -2.83
CA LEU A 236 -3.32 11.89 -3.44
C LEU A 236 -4.53 11.11 -3.97
N GLU A 237 -4.34 10.30 -4.99
CA GLU A 237 -5.37 9.40 -5.52
C GLU A 237 -4.89 7.96 -5.56
N ARG A 238 -5.81 7.01 -5.37
CA ARG A 238 -5.47 5.59 -5.34
C ARG A 238 -4.83 5.18 -6.68
N PHE A 239 -3.62 4.64 -6.60
CA PHE A 239 -2.92 4.03 -7.71
C PHE A 239 -3.00 2.51 -7.55
N SER A 240 -3.52 1.81 -8.56
CA SER A 240 -3.74 0.36 -8.46
C SER A 240 -2.50 -0.39 -8.93
N ARG A 241 -1.96 -1.26 -8.08
CA ARG A 241 -0.93 -2.22 -8.47
C ARG A 241 -1.56 -3.55 -8.88
N PRO A 242 -0.87 -4.39 -9.68
CA PRO A 242 -1.37 -5.72 -10.08
C PRO A 242 -1.70 -6.62 -8.88
N ASP A 243 -1.01 -6.44 -7.75
CA ASP A 243 -1.13 -7.25 -6.54
C ASP A 243 -2.20 -6.73 -5.52
N ASP A 244 -2.91 -5.63 -5.81
CA ASP A 244 -3.87 -4.94 -4.88
C ASP A 244 -5.37 -5.31 -5.07
#